data_AF-A0A815YI49-F1
#
_entry.id   AF-A0A815YI49-F1
#
_cell.length_a   1.000
_cell.length_b   1.000
_cell.length_c   1.000
_cell.angle_alpha   90.00
_cell.angle_beta   90.00
_cell.angle_gamma   90.00
#
_symmetry.space_group_name_H-M   'P 1'
#
loop_
_entity.id
_entity.type
_entity.pdbx_description
1 polymer ?
#
loop_
_entity_poly.entity_id
_entity_poly.type
_entity_poly.pdbx_seq_one_letter_code
_entity_poly.pdbx_strand_id
1 'polypeptide(L)'
;ITTEDLESVEIVGGSTRIPAVKQIIQNTFRKPPMTTMNADESVARGCTLMCAILSPTFIVKEFKIEDCQPYPITLSWHGGINEDNEIEVFSRWNVIPSTKILSFYKKEPLKISARYSYPNDIPFSESRIGMFN
;
A
#
# COMPACT_ATOMS: atom_id res chain seq x y z
N ILE A 1 4.83 15.03 -9.10
CA ILE A 1 5.60 14.07 -9.92
C ILE A 1 5.02 14.13 -11.31
N THR A 2 5.77 14.68 -12.25
CA THR A 2 5.46 14.64 -13.68
C THR A 2 6.26 13.53 -14.35
N THR A 3 6.02 13.28 -15.65
CA THR A 3 6.77 12.28 -16.41
C THR A 3 8.26 12.60 -16.54
N GLU A 4 8.59 13.89 -16.46
CA GLU A 4 9.96 14.41 -16.53
C GLU A 4 10.74 14.12 -15.25
N ASP A 5 10.07 13.96 -14.10
CA ASP A 5 10.69 13.63 -12.81
C ASP A 5 11.17 12.16 -12.73
N LEU A 6 10.76 11.30 -13.67
CA LEU A 6 11.14 9.89 -13.71
C LEU A 6 12.52 9.73 -14.33
N GLU A 7 13.44 9.00 -13.71
CA GLU A 7 14.72 8.68 -14.36
C GLU A 7 14.52 7.63 -15.45
N SER A 8 13.85 6.53 -15.11
CA SER A 8 13.64 5.39 -16.00
C SER A 8 12.30 4.70 -15.79
N VAL A 9 11.93 3.83 -16.74
CA VAL A 9 10.71 3.01 -16.70
C VAL A 9 11.11 1.55 -16.88
N GLU A 10 11.11 0.77 -15.81
CA GLU A 10 11.38 -0.68 -15.87
C GLU A 10 10.08 -1.46 -16.06
N ILE A 11 10.08 -2.45 -16.95
CA ILE A 11 8.92 -3.31 -17.21
C ILE A 11 9.17 -4.74 -16.74
N VAL A 12 8.18 -5.31 -16.05
CA VAL A 12 8.19 -6.69 -15.52
C VAL A 12 6.89 -7.42 -15.87
N GLY A 13 6.93 -8.74 -15.94
CA GLY A 13 5.78 -9.59 -16.27
C GLY A 13 5.60 -9.86 -17.78
N GLY A 14 5.16 -11.08 -18.11
CA GLY A 14 5.14 -11.59 -19.49
C GLY A 14 4.32 -10.76 -20.48
N SER A 15 3.21 -10.15 -20.05
CA SER A 15 2.35 -9.32 -20.91
C SER A 15 3.06 -8.07 -21.45
N THR A 16 4.11 -7.59 -20.77
CA THR A 16 4.91 -6.44 -21.22
C THR A 16 5.75 -6.74 -22.47
N ARG A 17 5.83 -8.01 -22.89
CA ARG A 17 6.50 -8.41 -24.14
C ARG A 17 5.68 -8.05 -25.38
N ILE A 18 4.38 -7.81 -25.24
CA ILE A 18 3.48 -7.42 -26.34
C ILE A 18 3.91 -6.04 -26.88
N PRO A 19 4.21 -5.88 -28.19
CA PRO A 19 4.67 -4.61 -28.75
C PRO A 19 3.72 -3.43 -28.51
N ALA A 20 2.40 -3.67 -28.61
CA ALA A 20 1.40 -2.64 -28.35
C ALA A 20 1.45 -2.11 -26.90
N VAL A 21 1.68 -3.00 -25.92
CA VAL A 21 1.83 -2.62 -24.50
C VAL A 21 3.07 -1.75 -24.31
N LYS A 22 4.21 -2.14 -24.90
CA LYS A 22 5.45 -1.33 -24.85
C LYS A 22 5.25 0.05 -25.47
N GLN A 23 4.55 0.13 -26.60
CA GLN A 23 4.25 1.40 -27.26
C GLN A 23 3.37 2.30 -26.39
N ILE A 24 2.34 1.74 -25.75
CA ILE A 24 1.48 2.48 -24.83
C ILE A 24 2.31 3.02 -23.66
N ILE A 25 3.12 2.18 -23.01
CA ILE A 25 4.00 2.58 -21.90
C ILE A 25 4.93 3.72 -22.33
N GLN A 26 5.59 3.57 -23.48
CA GLN A 26 6.49 4.60 -24.00
C GLN A 26 5.77 5.92 -24.28
N ASN A 27 4.57 5.88 -24.84
CA ASN A 27 3.77 7.07 -25.12
C ASN A 27 3.27 7.75 -23.84
N THR A 28 2.90 6.96 -22.83
CA THR A 28 2.43 7.46 -21.52
C THR A 28 3.55 8.13 -20.74
N PHE A 29 4.70 7.47 -20.60
CA PHE A 29 5.80 7.96 -19.77
C PHE A 29 6.85 8.78 -20.54
N ARG A 30 6.73 8.86 -21.86
CA ARG A 30 7.65 9.57 -22.77
C ARG A 30 9.11 9.11 -22.65
N LYS A 31 9.31 7.86 -22.20
CA LYS A 31 10.60 7.22 -21.96
C LYS A 31 10.57 5.78 -22.48
N PRO A 32 11.69 5.27 -23.04
CA PRO A 32 11.75 3.90 -23.51
C PRO A 32 11.62 2.93 -22.33
N PRO A 33 10.78 1.89 -22.41
CA PRO A 33 10.71 0.87 -21.37
C PRO A 33 12.01 0.06 -21.33
N MET A 34 12.60 -0.05 -20.15
CA MET A 34 13.84 -0.76 -19.87
C MET A 34 13.56 -2.17 -19.36
N THR A 35 14.55 -3.05 -19.59
CA THR A 35 14.52 -4.47 -19.22
C THR A 35 15.84 -4.86 -18.57
N THR A 36 16.40 -3.97 -17.74
CA THR A 36 17.67 -4.23 -17.08
C THR A 36 17.54 -5.34 -16.03
N MET A 37 16.32 -5.50 -15.50
CA MET A 37 15.94 -6.64 -14.68
C MET A 37 15.36 -7.78 -15.51
N ASN A 38 15.50 -9.01 -15.03
CA ASN A 38 14.78 -10.15 -15.59
C ASN A 38 13.27 -9.99 -15.33
N ALA A 39 12.48 -9.90 -16.40
CA ALA A 39 11.04 -9.66 -16.35
C ALA A 39 10.23 -10.79 -15.69
N ASP A 40 10.77 -12.01 -15.66
CA ASP A 40 10.07 -13.20 -15.15
C ASP A 40 10.50 -13.54 -13.72
N GLU A 41 11.73 -13.20 -13.32
CA GLU A 41 12.32 -13.60 -12.03
C GLU A 41 12.52 -12.47 -11.02
N SER A 42 12.49 -11.20 -11.46
CA SER A 42 12.80 -10.05 -10.59
C SER A 42 11.97 -10.01 -9.31
N VAL A 43 10.67 -10.32 -9.41
CA VAL A 43 9.77 -10.39 -8.26
C VAL A 43 10.20 -11.48 -7.28
N ALA A 44 10.46 -12.70 -7.77
CA ALA A 44 10.87 -13.83 -6.91
C ALA A 44 12.22 -13.58 -6.23
N ARG A 45 13.16 -12.93 -6.93
CA ARG A 45 14.46 -12.51 -6.37
C ARG A 45 14.28 -11.45 -5.28
N GLY A 46 13.39 -10.48 -5.48
CA GLY A 46 13.00 -9.50 -4.46
C GLY A 46 12.37 -10.15 -3.22
N CYS A 47 11.47 -11.11 -3.40
CA CYS A 47 10.89 -11.88 -2.31
C CYS A 47 11.96 -12.67 -1.52
N THR A 48 12.89 -13.30 -2.23
CA THR A 48 14.01 -14.03 -1.60
C THR A 48 14.87 -13.10 -0.75
N LEU A 49 15.15 -11.88 -1.25
CA LEU A 49 15.87 -10.87 -0.48
C LEU A 49 15.10 -10.45 0.78
N MET A 50 13.78 -10.23 0.66
CA MET A 50 12.94 -9.91 1.83
C MET A 50 12.93 -11.04 2.86
N CYS A 51 12.85 -12.30 2.43
CA CYS A 51 12.97 -13.46 3.32
C CYS A 51 14.33 -13.49 4.04
N ALA A 52 15.41 -13.14 3.34
CA ALA A 52 16.74 -13.06 3.94
C ALA A 52 16.85 -11.90 4.94
N ILE A 53 16.29 -10.72 4.64
CA ILE A 53 16.22 -9.57 5.55
C ILE A 53 15.48 -9.91 6.85
N LEU A 54 14.38 -10.65 6.75
CA LEU A 54 13.56 -11.04 7.90
C LEU A 54 14.14 -12.23 8.69
N SER A 55 15.10 -12.95 8.12
CA SER A 55 15.68 -14.13 8.74
C SER A 55 16.70 -13.75 9.81
N PRO A 56 16.61 -14.29 11.03
CA PRO A 56 17.61 -14.02 12.07
C PRO A 56 18.95 -14.72 11.80
N THR A 57 19.01 -15.65 10.84
CA THR A 57 20.21 -16.45 10.54
C THR A 57 21.03 -15.92 9.37
N PHE A 58 20.46 -15.06 8.53
CA PHE A 58 21.16 -14.46 7.39
C PHE A 58 21.48 -13.00 7.68
N ILE A 59 22.74 -12.61 7.50
CA ILE A 59 23.14 -11.21 7.57
C ILE A 59 23.24 -10.70 6.14
N VAL A 60 22.33 -9.79 5.79
CA VAL A 60 22.31 -9.10 4.50
C VAL A 60 22.72 -7.65 4.69
N LYS A 61 23.13 -6.99 3.58
CA LYS A 61 23.38 -5.56 3.61
C LYS A 61 22.10 -4.82 4.01
N GLU A 62 22.26 -3.81 4.86
CA GLU A 62 21.14 -2.99 5.29
C GLU A 62 20.45 -2.34 4.09
N PHE A 63 19.14 -2.58 3.97
CA PHE A 63 18.25 -2.02 2.97
C PHE A 63 16.97 -1.58 3.67
N LYS A 64 16.65 -0.29 3.56
CA LYS A 64 15.37 0.26 4.05
C LYS A 64 14.37 0.26 2.91
N ILE A 65 13.24 -0.41 3.11
CA ILE A 65 12.12 -0.45 2.17
C ILE A 65 10.90 0.08 2.90
N GLU A 66 10.27 1.10 2.32
CA GLU A 66 9.01 1.68 2.78
C GLU A 66 7.99 1.50 1.66
N ASP A 67 6.85 0.90 1.98
CA ASP A 67 5.73 0.76 1.05
C ASP A 67 4.59 1.70 1.49
N CYS A 68 3.46 1.72 0.80
CA CYS A 68 2.33 2.58 1.14
C CYS A 68 0.98 1.87 0.99
N GLN A 69 0.00 2.30 1.79
CA GLN A 69 -1.38 1.86 1.69
C GLN A 69 -2.18 2.92 0.90
N PRO A 70 -2.64 2.64 -0.35
CA PRO A 70 -3.45 3.58 -1.13
C PRO A 70 -4.80 3.94 -0.50
N TYR A 71 -5.41 3.05 0.28
CA TYR A 71 -6.80 3.22 0.69
C TYR A 71 -6.90 3.78 2.12
N PRO A 72 -7.48 4.98 2.31
CA PRO A 72 -7.62 5.56 3.64
C PRO A 72 -8.55 4.73 4.52
N ILE A 73 -8.23 4.63 5.81
CA ILE A 73 -8.97 3.84 6.80
C ILE A 73 -9.46 4.76 7.91
N THR A 74 -10.76 4.71 8.14
CA THR A 74 -11.45 5.41 9.23
C THR A 74 -11.92 4.41 10.28
N LEU A 75 -11.67 4.75 11.54
CA LEU A 75 -12.28 4.08 12.69
C LEU A 75 -13.49 4.87 13.16
N SER A 76 -14.57 4.18 13.51
CA SER A 76 -15.76 4.77 14.14
C SER A 76 -16.14 4.01 15.40
N TRP A 77 -16.64 4.73 16.40
CA TRP A 77 -17.10 4.16 17.67
C TRP A 77 -18.20 5.02 18.29
N HIS A 78 -18.99 4.41 19.16
CA HIS A 78 -20.08 5.10 19.87
C HIS A 78 -19.68 5.40 21.31
N GLY A 79 -20.11 6.56 21.81
CA GLY A 79 -19.89 7.01 23.19
C GLY A 79 -18.70 7.96 23.37
N GLY A 80 -18.67 8.66 24.52
CA GLY A 80 -17.72 9.74 24.79
C GLY A 80 -18.42 11.10 24.93
N ILE A 81 -17.79 12.17 24.44
CA ILE A 81 -18.38 13.53 24.43
C ILE A 81 -19.45 13.64 23.32
N ASN A 82 -19.19 13.04 22.16
CA ASN A 82 -20.17 12.88 21.08
C ASN A 82 -20.71 11.45 21.09
N GLU A 83 -21.98 11.27 20.69
CA GLU A 83 -22.58 9.94 20.56
C GLU A 83 -21.93 9.14 19.42
N ASP A 84 -21.63 9.79 18.30
CA ASP A 84 -20.95 9.22 17.13
C ASP A 84 -19.57 9.86 16.91
N ASN A 85 -18.51 9.06 16.95
CA ASN A 85 -17.14 9.52 16.73
C ASN A 85 -16.51 8.77 15.57
N GLU A 86 -15.71 9.48 14.77
CA GLU A 86 -14.88 8.88 13.73
C GLU A 86 -13.52 9.57 13.60
N ILE A 87 -12.50 8.82 13.19
CA ILE A 87 -11.17 9.34 12.90
C ILE A 87 -10.53 8.56 11.75
N GLU A 88 -10.02 9.28 10.75
CA GLU A 88 -9.15 8.69 9.74
C GLU A 88 -7.78 8.38 10.36
N VAL A 89 -7.47 7.09 10.53
CA VAL A 89 -6.23 6.63 11.17
C VAL A 89 -5.09 6.47 10.18
N PHE A 90 -5.41 6.02 8.97
CA PHE A 90 -4.44 5.88 7.90
C PHE A 90 -4.95 6.66 6.71
N SER A 91 -4.21 7.69 6.31
CA SER A 91 -4.56 8.53 5.16
C SER A 91 -4.17 7.86 3.84
N ARG A 92 -4.57 8.49 2.73
CA ARG A 92 -4.23 8.02 1.38
C ARG A 92 -2.72 7.97 1.21
N TRP A 93 -2.21 6.84 0.72
CA TRP A 93 -0.78 6.59 0.52
C TRP A 93 0.04 6.62 1.82
N ASN A 94 -0.59 6.33 2.97
CA ASN A 94 0.13 6.26 4.25
C ASN A 94 1.23 5.20 4.18
N VAL A 95 2.45 5.57 4.56
CA VAL A 95 3.63 4.68 4.57
C VAL A 95 3.39 3.49 5.51
N ILE A 96 3.81 2.30 5.08
CA ILE A 96 3.79 1.08 5.89
C ILE A 96 5.20 0.49 6.06
N PRO A 97 5.50 -0.10 7.23
CA PRO A 97 4.62 -0.27 8.39
C PRO A 97 4.39 1.04 9.17
N SER A 98 3.19 1.24 9.71
CA SER A 98 2.85 2.41 10.52
C SER A 98 1.89 2.05 11.65
N THR A 99 2.13 2.61 12.84
CA THR A 99 1.35 2.36 14.06
C THR A 99 0.72 3.65 14.53
N LYS A 100 -0.60 3.64 14.77
CA LYS A 100 -1.36 4.74 15.36
C LYS A 100 -1.91 4.30 16.71
N ILE A 101 -1.49 5.00 17.77
CA ILE A 101 -1.98 4.75 19.13
C ILE A 101 -3.09 5.75 19.40
N LEU A 102 -4.28 5.23 19.70
CA LEU A 102 -5.46 6.03 20.05
C LEU A 102 -5.88 5.73 21.48
N SER A 103 -6.23 6.79 22.21
CA SER A 103 -6.73 6.70 23.59
C SER A 103 -8.22 7.01 23.62
N PHE A 104 -9.01 6.08 24.16
CA PHE A 104 -10.45 6.23 24.27
C PHE A 104 -10.86 6.31 25.74
N TYR A 105 -11.65 7.32 26.08
CA TYR A 105 -12.30 7.41 27.38
C TYR A 105 -13.64 6.68 27.31
N LYS A 106 -13.78 5.57 28.05
CA LYS A 106 -14.99 4.74 28.03
C LYS A 106 -15.53 4.48 29.44
N LYS A 107 -16.87 4.54 29.57
CA LYS A 107 -17.61 4.06 30.75
C LYS A 107 -18.20 2.65 30.53
N GLU A 108 -18.41 2.27 29.28
CA GLU A 108 -19.01 1.00 28.84
C GLU A 108 -18.06 0.26 27.87
N PRO A 109 -18.33 -1.01 27.52
CA PRO A 109 -17.58 -1.72 26.49
C PRO A 109 -17.55 -0.93 25.18
N LEU A 110 -16.34 -0.75 24.62
CA LEU A 110 -16.13 0.08 23.44
C LEU A 110 -16.15 -0.79 22.20
N LYS A 111 -17.07 -0.49 21.29
CA LYS A 111 -17.18 -1.16 20.00
C LYS A 111 -16.60 -0.27 18.90
N ILE A 112 -15.55 -0.74 18.25
CA ILE A 112 -14.84 -0.01 17.19
C ILE A 112 -15.13 -0.68 15.85
N SER A 113 -15.54 0.10 14.86
CA SER A 113 -15.70 -0.31 13.47
C SER A 113 -14.57 0.29 12.63
N ALA A 114 -13.96 -0.51 11.77
CA ALA A 114 -12.98 -0.06 10.77
C ALA A 114 -13.59 -0.13 9.37
N ARG A 115 -13.42 0.93 8.59
CA ARG A 115 -13.88 1.01 7.19
C ARG A 115 -12.88 1.76 6.32
N TYR A 116 -12.90 1.49 5.02
CA TYR A 116 -12.31 2.39 4.03
C TYR A 116 -13.08 3.71 4.01
N SER A 117 -12.39 4.85 4.09
CA SER A 117 -13.01 6.17 4.15
C SER A 117 -13.86 6.48 2.91
N TYR A 118 -13.44 5.98 1.74
CA TYR A 118 -14.06 6.25 0.44
C TYR A 118 -14.50 4.93 -0.25
N PRO A 119 -15.75 4.48 -0.06
CA PRO A 119 -16.25 3.22 -0.61
C PRO A 119 -16.20 3.09 -2.14
N ASN A 120 -16.23 4.21 -2.86
CA ASN A 120 -16.20 4.22 -4.33
C ASN A 120 -14.77 4.15 -4.90
N ASP A 121 -13.75 4.32 -4.05
CA ASP A 121 -12.34 4.42 -4.47
C ASP A 121 -11.57 3.12 -4.25
N ILE A 122 -12.24 2.10 -3.72
CA ILE A 122 -11.67 0.77 -3.48
C ILE A 122 -12.11 -0.20 -4.57
N PRO A 123 -11.27 -1.20 -4.92
CA PRO A 123 -11.64 -2.24 -5.88
C PRO A 123 -12.58 -3.31 -5.29
N PHE A 124 -13.01 -3.14 -4.03
CA PHE A 124 -13.81 -4.11 -3.28
C PHE A 124 -15.27 -3.68 -3.20
N SER A 125 -16.19 -4.65 -3.14
CA SER A 125 -17.62 -4.38 -3.02
C SER A 125 -18.05 -3.90 -1.63
N GLU A 126 -17.26 -4.19 -0.59
CA GLU A 126 -17.56 -3.84 0.80
C GLU A 126 -16.51 -2.87 1.35
N SER A 127 -16.96 -1.77 1.94
CA SER A 127 -16.07 -0.78 2.56
C SER A 127 -15.69 -1.10 4.00
N ARG A 128 -16.46 -1.97 4.67
CA ARG A 128 -16.21 -2.38 6.04
C ARG A 128 -15.04 -3.37 6.08
N ILE A 129 -14.05 -3.07 6.90
CA ILE A 129 -12.89 -3.92 7.14
C ILE A 129 -13.18 -4.89 8.28
N GLY A 130 -13.77 -4.39 9.37
CA GLY A 130 -14.04 -5.20 10.55
C GLY A 130 -14.65 -4.43 11.70
N MET A 131 -14.99 -5.16 12.75
CA MET A 131 -15.60 -4.65 13.97
C MET A 131 -15.00 -5.36 15.17
N PHE A 132 -14.62 -4.59 16.19
CA PHE A 132 -13.81 -5.03 17.32
C PHE A 132 -14.52 -4.63 18.62
N ASN A 133 -14.64 -5.56 19.56
CA ASN A 133 -15.30 -5.39 20.86
C ASN A 133 -14.27 -5.41 22.00
#